data_AF-A0A7C3I7P5-F1
#
_entry.id   AF-A0A7C3I7P5-F1
#
_cell.length_a   1.000
_cell.length_b   1.000
_cell.length_c   1.000
_cell.angle_alpha   90.00
_cell.angle_beta   90.00
_cell.angle_gamma   90.00
#
_symmetry.space_group_name_H-M   'P 1'
#
loop_
_entity.id
_entity.type
_entity.pdbx_description
1 polymer ?
#
loop_
_entity_poly.entity_id
_entity_poly.type
_entity_poly.pdbx_seq_one_letter_code
_entity_poly.pdbx_strand_id
1 'polypeptide(L)'
;MRNRRGVGLVDIILAITIVGAAAMLFSAAFPGSFSAIRQASETKEAAVIAQRKIEQVKFLGYENLDYEKLLAAEIIDESPSSSPYSFTNVDSLSEVLTNPSGTLAITDNNSSVKSIVVTVQWNSGGISRSVVVRSLLCDKRTKRG
;
A
#
# COMPACT_ATOMS: atom_id res chain seq x y z
N MET A 1 40.39 -33.24 41.49
CA MET A 1 41.21 -32.58 40.45
C MET A 1 40.45 -32.59 39.13
N ARG A 2 40.34 -31.42 38.48
CA ARG A 2 39.37 -31.12 37.42
C ARG A 2 39.97 -31.49 36.06
N ASN A 3 39.49 -32.57 35.43
CA ASN A 3 39.98 -33.04 34.13
C ASN A 3 39.60 -32.04 33.02
N ARG A 4 40.51 -31.12 32.71
CA ARG A 4 40.47 -30.30 31.49
C ARG A 4 40.88 -31.19 30.32
N ARG A 5 39.92 -31.89 29.71
CA ARG A 5 40.14 -32.53 28.40
C ARG A 5 40.20 -31.41 27.37
N GLY A 6 41.39 -31.19 26.80
CA GLY A 6 41.62 -30.18 25.78
C GLY A 6 40.77 -30.49 24.54
N VAL A 7 40.14 -29.46 24.00
CA VAL A 7 39.45 -29.52 22.71
C VAL A 7 40.47 -29.96 21.67
N GLY A 8 40.22 -31.09 21.01
CA GLY A 8 41.10 -31.61 19.97
C GLY A 8 41.01 -30.75 18.71
N LEU A 9 42.09 -30.65 17.93
CA LEU A 9 42.11 -29.94 16.64
C LEU A 9 40.96 -30.35 15.71
N VAL A 10 40.61 -31.64 15.70
CA VAL A 10 39.49 -32.18 14.91
C VAL A 10 38.15 -31.57 15.31
N ASP A 11 37.93 -31.34 16.61
CA ASP A 11 36.69 -30.77 17.14
C ASP A 11 36.55 -29.28 16.75
N ILE A 12 37.67 -28.54 16.77
CA ILE A 12 37.73 -27.15 16.28
C ILE A 12 37.44 -27.07 14.78
N ILE A 13 38.06 -27.95 13.99
CA ILE A 13 37.83 -27.99 12.53
C ILE A 13 36.36 -28.31 12.24
N LEU A 14 35.80 -29.31 12.91
CA LEU A 14 34.39 -29.68 12.76
C LEU A 14 33.45 -28.54 13.14
N ALA A 15 33.72 -27.84 14.26
CA ALA A 15 32.94 -26.70 14.69
C ALA A 15 32.97 -25.55 13.66
N ILE A 16 34.15 -25.24 13.09
CA ILE A 16 34.29 -24.22 12.05
C ILE A 16 33.52 -24.62 10.79
N THR A 17 33.56 -25.90 10.39
CA THR A 17 32.80 -26.39 9.23
C THR A 17 31.29 -26.25 9.43
N ILE A 18 30.77 -26.62 10.60
CA ILE A 18 29.33 -26.51 10.91
C ILE A 18 28.89 -25.05 10.96
N VAL A 19 29.68 -24.17 11.61
CA VAL A 19 29.38 -22.73 11.66
C VAL A 19 29.45 -22.10 10.26
N GLY A 20 30.42 -22.49 9.44
CA GLY A 20 30.53 -22.04 8.05
C GLY A 20 29.33 -22.46 7.19
N ALA A 21 28.88 -23.72 7.31
CA ALA A 21 27.69 -24.20 6.62
C ALA A 21 26.42 -23.46 7.06
N ALA A 22 26.28 -23.22 8.37
CA ALA A 22 25.16 -22.44 8.91
C ALA A 22 25.17 -20.99 8.39
N ALA A 23 26.34 -20.33 8.34
CA ALA A 23 26.48 -18.98 7.81
C ALA A 23 26.11 -18.88 6.33
N MET A 24 26.46 -19.89 5.52
CA MET A 24 26.09 -19.93 4.09
C MET A 24 24.57 -20.06 3.91
N LEU A 25 23.92 -20.94 4.67
CA LEU A 25 22.46 -21.07 4.64
C LEU A 25 21.76 -19.78 5.05
N PHE A 26 22.28 -19.12 6.08
CA PHE A 26 21.72 -17.87 6.57
C PHE A 26 21.91 -16.73 5.55
N SER A 27 23.09 -16.64 4.94
CA SER A 27 23.38 -15.68 3.87
C SER A 27 22.48 -15.88 2.64
N ALA A 28 22.12 -17.12 2.30
CA ALA A 28 21.20 -17.40 1.21
C ALA A 28 19.74 -17.00 1.52
N ALA A 29 19.32 -17.07 2.79
CA ALA A 29 17.96 -16.76 3.22
C ALA A 29 17.68 -15.25 3.42
N PHE A 30 18.71 -14.47 3.76
CA PHE A 30 18.58 -13.04 4.03
C PHE A 30 18.00 -12.16 2.90
N PRO A 31 18.44 -12.28 1.62
CA PRO A 31 17.98 -11.36 0.58
C PRO A 31 16.47 -11.44 0.32
N GLY A 32 15.83 -12.58 0.59
CA GLY A 32 14.36 -12.72 0.48
C GLY A 32 13.57 -12.01 1.57
N SER A 33 14.18 -11.78 2.74
CA SER A 33 13.48 -11.15 3.88
C SER A 33 13.35 -9.63 3.68
N PHE A 34 14.36 -8.98 3.10
CA PHE A 34 14.35 -7.54 2.86
C PHE A 34 13.33 -7.12 1.80
N SER A 35 13.17 -7.90 0.73
CA SER A 35 12.16 -7.63 -0.29
C SER A 35 10.74 -7.78 0.25
N ALA A 36 10.49 -8.78 1.08
CA ALA A 36 9.20 -8.99 1.74
C ALA A 36 8.83 -7.83 2.67
N ILE A 37 9.77 -7.35 3.50
CA ILE A 37 9.55 -6.20 4.39
C ILE A 37 9.23 -4.94 3.59
N ARG A 38 10.01 -4.66 2.53
CA ARG A 38 9.77 -3.51 1.65
C ARG A 38 8.39 -3.58 1.01
N GLN A 39 8.02 -4.73 0.46
CA GLN A 39 6.72 -4.94 -0.16
C GLN A 39 5.57 -4.74 0.84
N ALA A 40 5.72 -5.23 2.08
CA ALA A 40 4.73 -5.03 3.13
C ALA A 40 4.59 -3.54 3.50
N SER A 41 5.70 -2.80 3.56
CA SER A 41 5.69 -1.35 3.81
C SER A 41 4.95 -0.60 2.71
N GLU A 42 5.32 -0.83 1.44
CA GLU A 42 4.69 -0.18 0.27
C GLU A 42 3.19 -0.48 0.22
N THR A 43 2.78 -1.71 0.51
CA THR A 43 1.36 -2.10 0.53
C THR A 43 0.59 -1.40 1.64
N LYS A 44 1.19 -1.27 2.83
CA LYS A 44 0.59 -0.57 3.96
C LYS A 44 0.41 0.91 3.65
N GLU A 45 1.43 1.54 3.07
CA GLU A 45 1.37 2.95 2.67
C GLU A 45 0.31 3.19 1.59
N ALA A 46 0.27 2.35 0.55
CA ALA A 46 -0.76 2.40 -0.49
C ALA A 46 -2.18 2.27 0.10
N ALA A 47 -2.37 1.36 1.07
CA ALA A 47 -3.65 1.19 1.75
C ALA A 47 -4.04 2.41 2.60
N VAL A 48 -3.09 3.02 3.32
CA VAL A 48 -3.33 4.24 4.09
C VAL A 48 -3.71 5.41 3.16
N ILE A 49 -3.03 5.56 2.04
CA ILE A 49 -3.35 6.60 1.04
C ILE A 49 -4.75 6.38 0.48
N ALA A 50 -5.08 5.15 0.07
CA ALA A 50 -6.40 4.83 -0.46
C ALA A 50 -7.52 5.09 0.56
N GLN A 51 -7.28 4.74 1.83
CA GLN A 51 -8.21 4.99 2.92
C GLN A 51 -8.39 6.49 3.18
N ARG A 52 -7.30 7.25 3.24
CA ARG A 52 -7.34 8.71 3.41
C ARG A 52 -8.12 9.39 2.29
N LYS A 53 -7.93 8.96 1.04
CA LYS A 53 -8.70 9.48 -0.11
C LYS A 53 -10.20 9.21 0.03
N ILE A 54 -10.59 8.01 0.47
CA ILE A 54 -12.01 7.72 0.76
C ILE A 54 -12.54 8.63 1.86
N GLU A 55 -11.76 8.90 2.90
CA GLU A 55 -12.16 9.77 4.00
C GLU A 55 -12.31 11.23 3.56
N GLN A 56 -11.40 11.74 2.74
CA GLN A 56 -11.51 13.07 2.11
C GLN A 56 -12.80 13.17 1.27
N VAL A 57 -13.08 12.16 0.44
CA VAL A 57 -14.31 12.12 -0.37
C VAL A 57 -15.57 12.03 0.53
N LYS A 58 -15.53 11.25 1.61
CA LYS A 58 -16.63 11.18 2.59
C LYS A 58 -16.87 12.51 3.31
N PHE A 59 -15.80 13.26 3.57
CA PHE A 59 -15.87 14.55 4.24
C PHE A 59 -16.58 15.61 3.37
N LEU A 60 -16.36 15.59 2.04
CA LEU A 60 -17.10 16.45 1.11
C LEU A 60 -18.61 16.18 1.12
N GLY A 61 -19.00 14.94 1.37
CA GLY A 61 -20.40 14.52 1.43
C GLY A 61 -21.01 14.23 0.06
N TYR A 62 -22.24 13.72 0.07
CA TYR A 62 -22.90 13.11 -1.09
C TYR A 62 -23.13 14.07 -2.26
N GLU A 63 -23.39 15.34 -1.96
CA GLU A 63 -23.78 16.35 -2.96
C GLU A 63 -22.59 17.00 -3.66
N ASN A 64 -21.38 16.85 -3.11
CA ASN A 64 -20.19 17.54 -3.60
C ASN A 64 -19.22 16.57 -4.29
N LEU A 65 -19.75 15.52 -4.91
CA LEU A 65 -18.97 14.49 -5.59
C LEU A 65 -18.77 14.75 -7.10
N ASP A 66 -19.00 16.00 -7.52
CA ASP A 66 -18.75 16.45 -8.88
C ASP A 66 -17.29 16.84 -9.09
N TYR A 67 -16.83 16.75 -10.35
CA TYR A 67 -15.44 17.02 -10.74
C TYR A 67 -14.92 18.36 -10.21
N GLU A 68 -15.67 19.46 -10.41
CA GLU A 68 -15.25 20.80 -9.98
C GLU A 68 -15.04 20.89 -8.46
N LYS A 69 -15.86 20.19 -7.67
CA LYS A 69 -15.77 20.19 -6.21
C LYS A 69 -14.60 19.34 -5.72
N LEU A 70 -14.39 18.19 -6.35
CA LEU A 70 -13.25 17.32 -6.06
C LEU A 70 -11.91 18.01 -6.41
N LEU A 71 -11.87 18.73 -7.52
CA LEU A 71 -10.70 19.49 -7.96
C LEU A 71 -10.44 20.68 -7.03
N ALA A 72 -11.48 21.46 -6.69
CA ALA A 72 -11.36 22.60 -5.78
C ALA A 72 -10.94 22.19 -4.36
N ALA A 73 -11.24 20.96 -3.96
CA ALA A 73 -10.80 20.37 -2.70
C ALA A 73 -9.42 19.71 -2.77
N GLU A 74 -8.73 19.82 -3.92
CA GLU A 74 -7.43 19.18 -4.18
C GLU A 74 -7.45 17.69 -3.82
N ILE A 75 -8.53 16.98 -4.17
CA ILE A 75 -8.62 15.52 -3.97
C ILE A 75 -8.15 14.78 -5.21
N ILE A 76 -8.41 15.34 -6.39
CA ILE A 76 -8.11 14.79 -7.72
C ILE A 76 -7.23 15.75 -8.53
N ASP A 77 -6.56 15.21 -9.55
CA ASP A 77 -5.79 15.97 -10.52
C ASP A 77 -6.72 16.71 -11.52
N GLU A 78 -6.17 17.68 -12.26
CA GLU A 78 -6.87 18.42 -13.33
C GLU A 78 -7.30 17.55 -14.53
N SER A 79 -6.81 16.31 -14.62
CA SER A 79 -7.14 15.41 -15.71
C SER A 79 -7.06 13.96 -15.23
N PRO A 80 -8.01 13.08 -15.62
CA PRO A 80 -9.17 13.34 -16.48
C PRO A 80 -10.32 14.06 -15.78
N SER A 81 -11.16 14.79 -16.55
CA SER A 81 -12.35 15.50 -16.04
C SER A 81 -13.60 14.61 -15.90
N SER A 82 -13.50 13.34 -16.24
CA SER A 82 -14.54 12.33 -16.09
C SER A 82 -14.05 11.14 -15.25
N SER A 83 -14.99 10.50 -14.56
CA SER A 83 -14.74 9.28 -13.79
C SER A 83 -14.29 8.14 -14.71
N PRO A 84 -13.23 7.39 -14.39
CA PRO A 84 -12.42 7.47 -13.17
C PRO A 84 -11.44 8.65 -13.16
N TYR A 85 -11.48 9.45 -12.10
CA TYR A 85 -10.59 10.59 -11.87
C TYR A 85 -9.19 10.12 -11.45
N SER A 86 -8.14 10.88 -11.77
CA SER A 86 -6.78 10.63 -11.32
C SER A 86 -6.49 11.41 -10.04
N PHE A 87 -5.63 10.89 -9.17
CA PHE A 87 -5.07 11.64 -8.02
C PHE A 87 -3.57 11.37 -7.86
N THR A 88 -2.86 11.19 -8.96
CA THR A 88 -1.45 10.76 -8.95
C THR A 88 -0.51 11.88 -8.50
N ASN A 89 -0.81 13.14 -8.84
CA ASN A 89 0.02 14.29 -8.44
C ASN A 89 -0.39 14.85 -7.08
N VAL A 90 -1.69 14.79 -6.79
CA VAL A 90 -2.23 15.10 -5.47
C VAL A 90 -1.78 14.05 -4.45
N ASP A 91 -1.41 14.44 -3.23
CA ASP A 91 -0.97 13.57 -2.11
C ASP A 91 0.46 12.97 -2.21
N SER A 92 1.33 13.47 -3.11
CA SER A 92 2.74 13.06 -3.19
C SER A 92 2.94 11.54 -3.30
N LEU A 93 2.07 10.82 -4.04
CA LEU A 93 2.20 9.37 -4.18
C LEU A 93 3.59 8.96 -4.71
N SER A 94 4.15 9.75 -5.62
CA SER A 94 5.46 9.54 -6.24
C SER A 94 6.64 9.63 -5.27
N GLU A 95 6.46 10.26 -4.10
CA GLU A 95 7.48 10.30 -3.04
C GLU A 95 7.52 9.00 -2.23
N VAL A 96 6.40 8.26 -2.20
CA VAL A 96 6.18 7.09 -1.34
C VAL A 96 6.29 5.79 -2.13
N LEU A 97 5.75 5.76 -3.34
CA LEU A 97 5.64 4.56 -4.17
C LEU A 97 6.39 4.75 -5.49
N THR A 98 6.97 3.65 -6.02
CA THR A 98 7.68 3.68 -7.31
C THR A 98 6.71 3.59 -8.48
N ASN A 99 6.69 4.61 -9.35
CA ASN A 99 5.76 4.76 -10.47
C ASN A 99 4.29 4.52 -10.09
N PRO A 100 3.72 5.31 -9.16
CA PRO A 100 2.36 5.11 -8.72
C PRO A 100 1.36 5.69 -9.70
N SER A 101 0.15 5.14 -9.67
CA SER A 101 -1.04 5.72 -10.30
C SER A 101 -2.23 5.54 -9.37
N GLY A 102 -2.93 6.64 -9.08
CA GLY A 102 -4.13 6.64 -8.25
C GLY A 102 -5.37 6.96 -9.08
N THR A 103 -6.42 6.13 -8.99
CA THR A 103 -7.71 6.38 -9.64
C THR A 103 -8.89 6.32 -8.67
N LEU A 104 -9.80 7.29 -8.81
CA LEU A 104 -11.02 7.44 -8.03
C LEU A 104 -12.21 7.30 -8.98
N ALA A 105 -12.94 6.19 -8.88
CA ALA A 105 -14.19 5.99 -9.59
C ALA A 105 -15.36 6.26 -8.65
N ILE A 106 -16.25 7.14 -9.06
CA ILE A 106 -17.54 7.39 -8.40
C ILE A 106 -18.63 6.89 -9.35
N THR A 107 -19.53 6.07 -8.82
CA THR A 107 -20.64 5.49 -9.59
C THR A 107 -21.92 5.64 -8.79
N ASP A 108 -22.97 6.14 -9.45
CA ASP A 108 -24.31 6.21 -8.89
C ASP A 108 -24.94 4.81 -8.93
N ASN A 109 -25.15 4.19 -7.76
CA ASN A 109 -25.86 2.91 -7.69
C ASN A 109 -27.37 3.11 -7.59
N ASN A 110 -27.80 4.15 -6.89
CA ASN A 110 -29.20 4.54 -6.73
C ASN A 110 -29.27 6.06 -6.45
N SER A 111 -30.46 6.65 -6.52
CA SER A 111 -30.71 8.07 -6.22
C SER A 111 -30.26 8.52 -4.83
N SER A 112 -30.09 7.60 -3.89
CA SER A 112 -29.62 7.87 -2.52
C SER A 112 -28.28 7.23 -2.15
N VAL A 113 -27.63 6.51 -3.06
CA VAL A 113 -26.38 5.78 -2.77
C VAL A 113 -25.39 5.86 -3.93
N LYS A 114 -24.20 6.37 -3.62
CA LYS A 114 -23.04 6.41 -4.51
C LYS A 114 -22.00 5.41 -4.03
N SER A 115 -21.40 4.62 -4.94
CA SER A 115 -20.19 3.85 -4.65
C SER A 115 -18.95 4.63 -5.03
N ILE A 116 -17.98 4.60 -4.14
CA ILE A 116 -16.66 5.18 -4.31
C ILE A 116 -15.67 4.02 -4.33
N VAL A 117 -14.87 3.95 -5.40
CA VAL A 117 -13.81 2.97 -5.56
C VAL A 117 -12.51 3.72 -5.75
N VAL A 118 -11.59 3.57 -4.80
CA VAL A 118 -10.24 4.12 -4.88
C VAL A 118 -9.29 2.98 -5.19
N THR A 119 -8.52 3.13 -6.26
CA THR A 119 -7.50 2.18 -6.69
C THR A 119 -6.15 2.88 -6.68
N VAL A 120 -5.20 2.31 -5.93
CA VAL A 120 -3.79 2.73 -5.97
C VAL A 120 -3.01 1.61 -6.61
N GLN A 121 -2.26 1.91 -7.67
CA GLN A 121 -1.36 0.97 -8.32
C GLN A 121 0.06 1.49 -8.26
N TRP A 122 1.03 0.58 -8.16
CA TRP A 122 2.45 0.93 -8.17
C TRP A 122 3.29 -0.23 -8.72
N ASN A 123 4.55 0.05 -9.04
CA ASN A 123 5.49 -0.98 -9.47
C ASN A 123 6.47 -1.30 -8.34
N SER A 124 6.56 -2.57 -7.95
CA SER A 124 7.52 -3.05 -6.97
C SER A 124 8.35 -4.19 -7.58
N GLY A 125 9.64 -3.92 -7.82
CA GLY A 125 10.56 -4.92 -8.37
C GLY A 125 10.19 -5.44 -9.76
N GLY A 126 9.56 -4.62 -10.60
CA GLY A 126 9.11 -5.02 -11.95
C GLY A 126 7.71 -5.65 -11.97
N ILE A 127 7.07 -5.80 -10.81
CA ILE A 127 5.71 -6.35 -10.69
C ILE A 127 4.74 -5.22 -10.38
N SER A 128 3.69 -5.09 -11.18
CA SER A 128 2.58 -4.18 -10.89
C SER A 128 1.75 -4.73 -9.72
N ARG A 129 1.53 -3.88 -8.72
CA ARG A 129 0.76 -4.16 -7.52
C ARG A 129 -0.38 -3.15 -7.42
N SER A 130 -1.48 -3.55 -6.79
CA SER A 130 -2.62 -2.66 -6.58
C SER A 130 -3.32 -2.93 -5.25
N VAL A 131 -3.86 -1.86 -4.68
CA VAL A 131 -4.78 -1.89 -3.55
C VAL A 131 -6.05 -1.18 -3.97
N VAL A 132 -7.18 -1.84 -3.73
CA VAL A 132 -8.51 -1.31 -4.06
C VAL A 132 -9.30 -1.21 -2.77
N VAL A 133 -9.76 0.00 -2.45
CA VAL A 133 -10.65 0.24 -1.32
C VAL A 133 -11.98 0.73 -1.87
N ARG A 134 -13.06 0.17 -1.33
CA ARG A 134 -14.43 0.47 -1.76
C ARG A 134 -15.21 1.00 -0.57
N SER A 135 -16.01 2.03 -0.81
CA SER A 135 -16.95 2.53 0.17
C SER A 135 -18.26 2.92 -0.49
N LEU A 136 -19.34 2.77 0.27
CA LEU A 136 -20.63 3.33 -0.09
C LEU A 136 -20.81 4.66 0.66
N LEU A 137 -21.44 5.62 -0.01
CA LEU A 137 -21.86 6.88 0.57
C LEU A 137 -23.36 7.03 0.34
N CYS A 138 -24.11 7.21 1.43
CA CYS A 138 -25.54 7.39 1.38
C CYS A 138 -25.92 8.86 1.56
N ASP A 139 -26.98 9.28 0.89
CA ASP A 139 -27.63 10.56 1.17
C ASP A 139 -28.22 10.54 2.60
N LYS A 140 -27.91 11.58 3.39
CA LYS A 140 -28.41 11.73 4.76
C LYS A 140 -29.79 12.38 4.82
N ARG A 141 -30.28 12.98 3.72
CA ARG A 141 -31.59 13.66 3.68
C ARG A 141 -32.76 12.69 3.75
N THR A 142 -32.64 11.53 3.14
CA THR A 142 -33.73 10.53 3.07
C THR A 142 -34.07 9.86 4.40
N LYS A 143 -33.26 10.02 5.45
CA LYS A 143 -33.52 9.43 6.79
C LYS A 143 -34.29 10.34 7.77
N ARG A 144 -34.69 11.55 7.36
CA ARG A 144 -35.43 12.51 8.20
C ARG A 144 -36.94 12.59 7.90
N GLY A 145 -37.46 11.66 7.09
CA GLY A 145 -38.91 11.51 6.82
C GLY A 145 -39.55 10.48 7.72
#